data_AF-A0A7X0LIL9-F1
#
_entry.id   AF-A0A7X0LIL9-F1
#
_cell.length_a   1.000
_cell.length_b   1.000
_cell.length_c   1.000
_cell.angle_alpha   90.00
_cell.angle_beta   90.00
_cell.angle_gamma   90.00
#
_symmetry.space_group_name_H-M   'P 1'
#
loop_
_entity.id
_entity.type
_entity.pdbx_description
1 polymer ?
#
loop_
_entity_poly.entity_id
_entity_poly.type
_entity_poly.pdbx_seq_one_letter_code
_entity_poly.pdbx_strand_id
1 'polypeptide(L)'
;MMHNRRLGHLLDIGTGTGRMAEIFAPTARRITALDRSPEMLRIARTKLEGQPLPIDLLQGDFLNLPMADASIDSIVIHQALHFAHEPDRVIAEAGRVLRGGGHLLIVDFAPHEDEALRTLAAHARLGFSDAQIRGWFASAGLLLETTQTLEGGELAVKLWLGRRRSDEDQSPVAGDGQSKRLAA
;
A
#
# COMPACT_ATOMS: atom_id res chain seq x y z
N MET A 1 -2.51 4.90 12.50
CA MET A 1 -1.16 4.44 12.08
C MET A 1 -0.32 5.49 11.35
N MET A 2 -0.88 6.41 10.54
CA MET A 2 -0.10 7.42 9.80
C MET A 2 -0.09 8.85 10.37
N HIS A 3 -0.70 9.10 11.54
CA HIS A 3 -1.01 10.44 12.08
C HIS A 3 0.19 11.37 12.37
N ASN A 4 1.43 10.91 12.24
CA ASN A 4 2.62 11.73 12.49
C ASN A 4 3.74 11.53 11.45
N ARG A 5 3.41 10.93 10.30
CA ARG A 5 4.37 10.69 9.20
C ARG A 5 4.02 11.62 8.05
N ARG A 6 5.00 12.34 7.49
CA ARG A 6 4.80 13.11 6.27
C ARG A 6 4.53 12.13 5.13
N LEU A 7 3.31 12.16 4.57
CA LEU A 7 2.92 11.25 3.49
C LEU A 7 3.68 11.53 2.18
N GLY A 8 4.20 12.75 2.01
CA GLY A 8 4.93 13.16 0.81
C GLY A 8 4.05 13.07 -0.43
N HIS A 9 4.56 12.47 -1.50
CA HIS A 9 3.81 12.02 -2.65
C HIS A 9 3.13 10.68 -2.32
N LEU A 10 1.83 10.75 -2.09
CA LEU A 10 0.96 9.60 -1.89
C LEU A 10 0.45 9.08 -3.25
N LEU A 11 0.52 7.77 -3.43
CA LEU A 11 -0.18 7.07 -4.50
C LEU A 11 -1.35 6.26 -3.90
N ASP A 12 -2.57 6.56 -4.36
CA ASP A 12 -3.79 5.83 -4.01
C ASP A 12 -4.15 4.88 -5.16
N ILE A 13 -3.87 3.58 -4.98
CA ILE A 13 -4.06 2.54 -5.99
C ILE A 13 -5.44 1.91 -5.83
N GLY A 14 -6.21 1.89 -6.93
CA GLY A 14 -7.61 1.48 -6.88
C GLY A 14 -8.46 2.54 -6.16
N THR A 15 -8.24 3.81 -6.49
CA THR A 15 -8.82 4.95 -5.77
C THR A 15 -10.35 4.93 -5.76
N GLY A 16 -10.98 4.24 -6.71
CA GLY A 16 -12.43 4.21 -6.87
C GLY A 16 -12.98 5.63 -6.99
N THR A 17 -13.85 6.00 -6.06
CA THR A 17 -14.45 7.35 -5.99
C THR A 17 -13.57 8.39 -5.27
N GLY A 18 -12.32 8.07 -4.92
CA GLY A 18 -11.37 9.02 -4.35
C GLY A 18 -11.41 9.16 -2.83
N ARG A 19 -11.96 8.19 -2.08
CA ARG A 19 -12.11 8.32 -0.61
C ARG A 19 -10.78 8.48 0.12
N MET A 20 -9.77 7.70 -0.21
CA MET A 20 -8.48 7.79 0.49
C MET A 20 -7.73 9.06 0.09
N ALA A 21 -7.76 9.42 -1.19
CA ALA A 21 -7.23 10.70 -1.67
C ALA A 21 -7.84 11.90 -0.91
N GLU A 22 -9.16 11.93 -0.71
CA GLU A 22 -9.86 12.95 0.09
C GLU A 22 -9.37 12.99 1.56
N ILE A 23 -9.32 11.84 2.22
CA ILE A 23 -8.91 11.76 3.64
C ILE A 23 -7.47 12.27 3.82
N PHE A 24 -6.58 11.94 2.89
CA PHE A 24 -5.17 12.27 3.02
C PHE A 24 -4.77 13.62 2.43
N ALA A 25 -5.64 14.28 1.65
CA ALA A 25 -5.38 15.58 1.05
C ALA A 25 -4.84 16.63 2.06
N PRO A 26 -5.34 16.75 3.30
CA PRO A 26 -4.80 17.74 4.24
C PRO A 26 -3.36 17.47 4.73
N THR A 27 -2.83 16.27 4.51
CA THR A 27 -1.56 15.80 5.12
C THR A 27 -0.51 15.36 4.10
N ALA A 28 -0.90 15.10 2.85
CA ALA A 28 0.00 14.79 1.76
C ALA A 28 0.59 16.07 1.13
N ARG A 29 1.78 15.96 0.55
CA ARG A 29 2.39 17.02 -0.26
C ARG A 29 1.88 16.98 -1.71
N ARG A 30 1.62 15.78 -2.22
CA ARG A 30 1.06 15.51 -3.55
C ARG A 30 0.28 14.21 -3.49
N ILE A 31 -0.80 14.09 -4.26
CA ILE A 31 -1.55 12.83 -4.41
C ILE A 31 -1.70 12.51 -5.88
N THR A 32 -1.37 11.27 -6.23
CA THR A 32 -1.78 10.61 -7.47
C THR A 32 -2.77 9.52 -7.12
N ALA A 33 -3.94 9.54 -7.74
CA ALA A 33 -5.04 8.62 -7.50
C ALA A 33 -5.31 7.84 -8.78
N LEU A 34 -5.06 6.54 -8.73
CA LEU A 34 -5.05 5.64 -9.88
C LEU A 34 -6.20 4.66 -9.81
N ASP A 35 -6.96 4.52 -10.90
CA ASP A 35 -7.99 3.49 -11.06
C ASP A 35 -8.04 3.00 -12.50
N ARG A 36 -8.45 1.74 -12.72
CA ARG A 36 -8.65 1.19 -14.07
C ARG A 36 -9.94 1.72 -14.71
N SER A 37 -10.93 2.06 -13.90
CA SER A 37 -12.27 2.43 -14.35
C SER A 37 -12.36 3.93 -14.65
N PRO A 38 -12.56 4.32 -15.93
CA PRO A 38 -12.76 5.72 -16.27
C PRO A 38 -14.04 6.29 -15.64
N GLU A 39 -15.05 5.46 -15.37
CA GLU A 39 -16.27 5.87 -14.68
C GLU A 39 -16.00 6.26 -13.22
N MET A 40 -15.22 5.44 -12.50
CA MET A 40 -14.81 5.74 -11.12
C MET A 40 -14.02 7.04 -11.06
N LEU A 41 -13.07 7.24 -11.99
CA LEU A 41 -12.28 8.47 -12.06
C LEU A 41 -13.13 9.71 -12.36
N ARG A 42 -14.22 9.57 -13.14
CA ARG A 42 -15.17 10.67 -13.36
C ARG A 42 -15.87 11.05 -12.05
N ILE A 43 -16.28 10.08 -11.24
CA ILE A 43 -16.90 10.32 -9.93
C ILE A 43 -15.88 10.92 -8.96
N ALA A 44 -14.66 10.36 -8.91
CA ALA A 44 -13.56 10.86 -8.09
C ALA A 44 -13.25 12.32 -8.42
N ARG A 45 -13.24 12.70 -9.69
CA ARG A 45 -13.01 14.09 -10.11
C ARG A 45 -13.97 15.05 -9.44
N THR A 46 -15.27 14.79 -9.54
CA THR A 46 -16.29 15.63 -8.91
C THR A 46 -16.16 15.65 -7.40
N LYS A 47 -15.88 14.51 -6.77
CA LYS A 47 -15.72 14.43 -5.31
C LYS A 47 -14.50 15.20 -4.79
N LEU A 48 -13.42 15.19 -5.55
CA LEU A 48 -12.13 15.74 -5.17
C LEU A 48 -11.96 17.21 -5.59
N GLU A 49 -12.98 17.82 -6.20
CA GLU A 49 -13.02 19.26 -6.41
C GLU A 49 -12.99 20.01 -5.07
N GLY A 50 -12.19 21.07 -4.99
CA GLY A 50 -12.08 21.91 -3.78
C GLY A 50 -11.21 21.36 -2.66
N GLN A 51 -10.52 20.23 -2.86
CA GLN A 51 -9.52 19.73 -1.91
C GLN A 51 -8.36 20.73 -1.74
N PRO A 52 -7.68 20.73 -0.57
CA PRO A 52 -6.62 21.70 -0.26
C PRO A 52 -5.37 21.58 -1.15
N LEU A 53 -5.26 20.50 -1.94
CA LEU A 53 -4.27 20.35 -3.00
C LEU A 53 -4.90 19.69 -4.24
N PRO A 54 -4.41 20.00 -5.45
CA PRO A 54 -4.87 19.36 -6.68
C PRO A 54 -4.46 17.88 -6.70
N ILE A 55 -5.42 16.99 -6.93
CA ILE A 55 -5.20 15.54 -6.98
C ILE A 55 -5.08 15.08 -8.43
N ASP A 56 -3.97 14.42 -8.76
CA ASP A 56 -3.73 13.88 -10.09
C ASP A 56 -4.49 12.56 -10.28
N LEU A 57 -5.57 12.60 -11.07
CA LEU A 57 -6.33 11.40 -11.43
C LEU A 57 -5.72 10.72 -12.66
N LEU A 58 -5.40 9.44 -12.51
CA LEU A 58 -4.72 8.66 -13.53
C LEU A 58 -5.48 7.37 -13.83
N GLN A 59 -5.80 7.15 -15.10
CA GLN A 59 -6.29 5.84 -15.53
C GLN A 59 -5.10 4.89 -15.71
N GLY A 60 -5.14 3.73 -15.07
CA GLY A 60 -4.07 2.75 -15.15
C GLY A 60 -4.39 1.41 -14.52
N ASP A 61 -3.51 0.45 -14.78
CA ASP A 61 -3.53 -0.89 -14.18
C ASP A 61 -2.48 -0.95 -13.06
N PHE A 62 -2.88 -1.44 -11.88
CA PHE A 62 -1.96 -1.61 -10.75
C PHE A 62 -0.86 -2.66 -10.96
N LEU A 63 -0.92 -3.45 -12.05
CA LEU A 63 0.13 -4.38 -12.47
C LEU A 63 1.23 -3.71 -13.28
N ASN A 64 1.01 -2.47 -13.74
CA ASN A 64 1.97 -1.69 -14.54
C ASN A 64 1.83 -0.20 -14.19
N LEU A 65 2.46 0.19 -13.08
CA LEU A 65 2.36 1.54 -12.54
C LEU A 65 3.23 2.50 -13.37
N PRO A 66 2.68 3.58 -13.96
CA PRO A 66 3.45 4.52 -14.79
C PRO A 66 4.27 5.52 -13.95
N MET A 67 4.86 5.03 -12.86
CA MET A 67 5.72 5.76 -11.95
C MET A 67 7.14 5.21 -12.08
N ALA A 68 8.12 6.11 -11.96
CA ALA A 68 9.52 5.72 -11.92
C ALA A 68 9.83 4.90 -10.65
N ASP A 69 10.87 4.07 -10.73
CA ASP A 69 11.41 3.37 -9.58
C ASP A 69 11.73 4.36 -8.45
N ALA A 70 11.47 3.96 -7.20
CA ALA A 70 11.81 4.73 -6.01
C ALA A 70 11.34 6.21 -6.01
N SER A 71 10.19 6.51 -6.61
CA SER A 71 9.66 7.89 -6.76
C SER A 71 8.51 8.25 -5.81
N ILE A 72 7.89 7.26 -5.17
CA ILE A 72 6.71 7.43 -4.32
C ILE A 72 7.08 7.33 -2.83
N ASP A 73 6.56 8.28 -2.05
CA ASP A 73 6.81 8.38 -0.61
C ASP A 73 5.91 7.41 0.19
N SER A 74 4.63 7.34 -0.17
CA SER A 74 3.61 6.51 0.49
C SER A 74 2.64 5.92 -0.53
N ILE A 75 2.19 4.70 -0.31
CA ILE A 75 1.16 4.03 -1.11
C ILE A 75 0.03 3.59 -0.19
N VAL A 76 -1.21 3.74 -0.65
CA VAL A 76 -2.37 3.07 -0.07
C VAL A 76 -3.07 2.21 -1.12
N ILE A 77 -3.45 1.00 -0.72
CA ILE A 77 -4.36 0.12 -1.46
C ILE A 77 -5.52 -0.19 -0.52
N HIS A 78 -6.69 0.39 -0.76
CA HIS A 78 -7.83 0.27 0.14
C HIS A 78 -9.00 -0.41 -0.59
N GLN A 79 -9.37 -1.60 -0.13
CA GLN A 79 -10.45 -2.43 -0.67
C GLN A 79 -10.36 -2.58 -2.20
N ALA A 80 -9.14 -2.85 -2.69
CA ALA A 80 -8.88 -2.98 -4.12
C ALA A 80 -8.02 -4.21 -4.47
N LEU A 81 -7.19 -4.71 -3.53
CA LEU A 81 -6.26 -5.79 -3.82
C LEU A 81 -7.01 -7.11 -4.10
N HIS A 82 -8.17 -7.32 -3.48
CA HIS A 82 -9.00 -8.50 -3.72
C HIS A 82 -9.56 -8.61 -5.16
N PHE A 83 -9.51 -7.55 -5.96
CA PHE A 83 -9.81 -7.60 -7.40
C PHE A 83 -8.63 -8.12 -8.23
N ALA A 84 -7.43 -8.19 -7.68
CA ALA A 84 -6.24 -8.65 -8.39
C ALA A 84 -6.21 -10.18 -8.51
N HIS A 85 -6.06 -10.68 -9.74
CA HIS A 85 -5.73 -12.08 -9.97
C HIS A 85 -4.29 -12.41 -9.54
N GLU A 86 -3.38 -11.45 -9.61
CA GLU A 86 -1.95 -11.59 -9.26
C GLU A 86 -1.55 -10.57 -8.17
N PRO A 87 -2.07 -10.71 -6.93
CA PRO A 87 -1.89 -9.71 -5.87
C PRO A 87 -0.42 -9.55 -5.45
N ASP A 88 0.37 -10.61 -5.55
CA ASP A 88 1.81 -10.61 -5.32
C ASP A 88 2.55 -9.69 -6.30
N ARG A 89 2.15 -9.68 -7.58
CA ARG A 89 2.72 -8.78 -8.59
C ARG A 89 2.32 -7.33 -8.37
N VAL A 90 1.08 -7.07 -7.95
CA VAL A 90 0.65 -5.71 -7.56
C VAL A 90 1.50 -5.18 -6.41
N ILE A 91 1.75 -6.01 -5.38
CA ILE A 91 2.61 -5.64 -4.25
C ILE A 91 4.06 -5.45 -4.69
N ALA A 92 4.58 -6.28 -5.60
CA ALA A 92 5.92 -6.11 -6.15
C ALA A 92 6.08 -4.78 -6.91
N GLU A 93 5.07 -4.42 -7.71
CA GLU A 93 5.05 -3.17 -8.47
C GLU A 93 4.92 -1.94 -7.55
N ALA A 94 4.09 -2.03 -6.50
CA ALA A 94 4.05 -1.03 -5.43
C ALA A 94 5.41 -0.89 -4.73
N GLY A 95 6.10 -2.01 -4.48
CA GLY A 95 7.45 -2.04 -3.92
C GLY A 95 8.49 -1.37 -4.82
N ARG A 96 8.40 -1.56 -6.16
CA ARG A 96 9.31 -0.95 -7.16
C ARG A 96 9.25 0.57 -7.12
N VAL A 97 8.04 1.15 -7.10
CA VAL A 97 7.87 2.60 -7.17
C VAL A 97 8.09 3.28 -5.81
N LEU A 98 8.04 2.54 -4.70
CA LEU A 98 8.35 3.06 -3.36
C LEU A 98 9.83 3.36 -3.21
N ARG A 99 10.16 4.56 -2.74
CA ARG A 99 11.53 4.90 -2.32
C ARG A 99 11.94 4.09 -1.09
N GLY A 100 13.25 4.00 -0.84
CA GLY A 100 13.78 3.48 0.43
C GLY A 100 13.15 4.20 1.63
N GLY A 101 12.69 3.43 2.63
CA GLY A 101 11.97 3.95 3.78
C GLY A 101 10.55 4.46 3.51
N GLY A 102 10.04 4.33 2.27
CA GLY A 102 8.65 4.62 1.93
C GLY A 102 7.69 3.57 2.49
N HIS A 103 6.39 3.87 2.53
CA HIS A 103 5.40 2.99 3.19
C HIS A 103 4.31 2.51 2.24
N LEU A 104 3.91 1.24 2.39
CA LEU A 104 2.74 0.65 1.75
C LEU A 104 1.71 0.29 2.82
N LEU A 105 0.52 0.89 2.74
CA LEU A 105 -0.63 0.50 3.54
C LEU A 105 -1.61 -0.29 2.67
N ILE A 106 -1.87 -1.54 3.04
CA ILE A 106 -2.95 -2.34 2.47
C ILE A 106 -4.07 -2.43 3.50
N VAL A 107 -5.28 -2.08 3.09
CA VAL A 107 -6.50 -2.26 3.87
C VAL A 107 -7.45 -3.13 3.06
N ASP A 108 -7.68 -4.36 3.49
CA ASP A 108 -8.52 -5.31 2.75
C ASP A 108 -9.13 -6.37 3.67
N PHE A 109 -9.95 -7.26 3.15
CA PHE A 109 -10.64 -8.27 3.96
C PHE A 109 -9.67 -9.30 4.56
N ALA A 110 -9.95 -9.73 5.80
CA ALA A 110 -9.43 -10.97 6.33
C ALA A 110 -9.96 -12.16 5.50
N PRO A 111 -9.32 -13.36 5.57
CA PRO A 111 -9.84 -14.52 4.85
C PRO A 111 -11.28 -14.82 5.26
N HIS A 112 -12.15 -15.08 4.27
CA HIS A 112 -13.54 -15.43 4.48
C HIS A 112 -14.03 -16.44 3.44
N GLU A 113 -15.19 -17.05 3.68
CA GLU A 113 -15.77 -18.11 2.84
C GLU A 113 -17.00 -17.65 2.05
N ASP A 114 -17.32 -16.36 2.06
CA ASP A 114 -18.44 -15.79 1.31
C ASP A 114 -18.18 -15.78 -0.20
N GLU A 115 -18.45 -16.91 -0.84
CA GLU A 115 -18.32 -17.13 -2.28
C GLU A 115 -19.31 -16.29 -3.12
N ALA A 116 -20.41 -15.78 -2.53
CA ALA A 116 -21.35 -14.94 -3.27
C ALA A 116 -20.68 -13.66 -3.78
N LEU A 117 -19.68 -13.15 -3.07
CA LEU A 117 -18.93 -11.96 -3.44
C LEU A 117 -18.10 -12.11 -4.72
N ARG A 118 -17.78 -13.35 -5.14
CA ARG A 118 -17.13 -13.55 -6.45
C ARG A 118 -18.05 -13.18 -7.61
N THR A 119 -19.34 -13.48 -7.47
CA THR A 119 -20.33 -13.28 -8.53
C THR A 119 -20.98 -11.91 -8.41
N LEU A 120 -21.38 -11.52 -7.20
CA LEU A 120 -22.14 -10.28 -6.95
C LEU A 120 -21.26 -9.04 -6.94
N ALA A 121 -20.02 -9.17 -6.47
CA ALA A 121 -19.08 -8.06 -6.32
C ALA A 121 -17.80 -8.23 -7.13
N ALA A 122 -17.68 -9.27 -7.97
CA ALA A 122 -16.51 -9.56 -8.79
C ALA A 122 -15.20 -9.73 -8.00
N HIS A 123 -15.25 -10.22 -6.76
CA HIS A 123 -14.05 -10.51 -5.97
C HIS A 123 -13.22 -11.63 -6.62
N ALA A 124 -11.97 -11.33 -6.99
CA ALA A 124 -11.03 -12.35 -7.44
C ALA A 124 -10.46 -13.16 -6.25
N ARG A 125 -10.38 -12.54 -5.07
CA ARG A 125 -9.87 -13.11 -3.81
C ARG A 125 -10.87 -12.88 -2.67
N LEU A 126 -10.98 -13.84 -1.74
CA LEU A 126 -11.85 -13.74 -0.56
C LEU A 126 -11.02 -13.40 0.68
N GLY A 127 -10.39 -12.23 0.62
CA GLY A 127 -9.48 -11.72 1.64
C GLY A 127 -8.09 -12.36 1.66
N PHE A 128 -7.28 -11.90 2.60
CA PHE A 128 -5.86 -12.24 2.69
C PHE A 128 -5.41 -12.51 4.12
N SER A 129 -4.58 -13.53 4.31
CA SER A 129 -3.97 -13.85 5.60
C SER A 129 -2.70 -13.02 5.86
N ASP A 130 -2.34 -12.89 7.14
CA ASP A 130 -1.09 -12.24 7.55
C ASP A 130 0.15 -12.92 6.95
N ALA A 131 0.11 -14.25 6.81
CA ALA A 131 1.21 -15.02 6.24
C ALA A 131 1.41 -14.72 4.75
N GLN A 132 0.31 -14.62 3.98
CA GLN A 132 0.37 -14.26 2.56
C GLN A 132 0.93 -12.86 2.36
N ILE A 133 0.37 -11.86 3.05
CA ILE A 133 0.83 -10.47 2.94
C ILE A 133 2.28 -10.33 3.39
N ARG A 134 2.68 -10.98 4.49
CA ARG A 134 4.08 -11.00 4.96
C ARG A 134 5.01 -11.59 3.91
N GLY A 135 4.63 -12.71 3.28
CA GLY A 135 5.41 -13.36 2.23
C GLY A 135 5.61 -12.47 1.01
N TRP A 136 4.51 -11.87 0.51
CA TRP A 136 4.58 -10.96 -0.64
C TRP A 136 5.33 -9.67 -0.33
N PHE A 137 5.20 -9.13 0.89
CA PHE A 137 6.00 -7.99 1.33
C PHE A 137 7.50 -8.34 1.29
N ALA A 138 7.89 -9.48 1.87
CA ALA A 138 9.29 -9.90 1.86
C ALA A 138 9.85 -10.03 0.44
N SER A 139 9.11 -10.69 -0.47
CA SER A 139 9.49 -10.82 -1.89
C SER A 139 9.58 -9.48 -2.62
N ALA A 140 8.79 -8.49 -2.20
CA ALA A 140 8.78 -7.13 -2.75
C ALA A 140 9.77 -6.17 -2.05
N GLY A 141 10.66 -6.67 -1.18
CA GLY A 141 11.63 -5.83 -0.45
C GLY A 141 11.00 -4.93 0.62
N LEU A 142 9.83 -5.29 1.13
CA LEU A 142 9.11 -4.59 2.19
C LEU A 142 9.26 -5.34 3.53
N LEU A 143 9.40 -4.59 4.61
CA LEU A 143 9.31 -5.06 5.99
C LEU A 143 7.89 -4.82 6.49
N LEU A 144 7.20 -5.87 6.94
CA LEU A 144 5.89 -5.71 7.60
C LEU A 144 6.12 -5.12 9.01
N GLU A 145 5.72 -3.86 9.21
CA GLU A 145 5.88 -3.15 10.49
C GLU A 145 4.71 -3.44 11.43
N THR A 146 3.48 -3.32 10.92
CA THR A 146 2.27 -3.42 11.74
C THR A 146 1.17 -4.18 11.02
N THR A 147 0.43 -4.96 11.79
CA THR A 147 -0.84 -5.57 11.39
C THR A 147 -1.93 -5.17 12.38
N GLN A 148 -3.11 -4.81 11.89
CA GLN A 148 -4.32 -4.65 12.71
C GLN A 148 -5.50 -5.38 12.08
N THR A 149 -6.43 -5.82 12.91
CA THR A 149 -7.72 -6.36 12.50
C THR A 149 -8.80 -5.44 13.05
N LEU A 150 -9.72 -5.03 12.21
CA LEU A 150 -10.93 -4.30 12.56
C LEU A 150 -12.10 -5.27 12.43
N GLU A 151 -12.71 -5.58 13.57
CA GLU A 151 -13.91 -6.41 13.67
C GLU A 151 -15.16 -5.51 13.80
N GLY A 152 -16.35 -6.11 13.67
CA GLY A 152 -17.62 -5.42 13.88
C GLY A 152 -18.40 -5.05 12.62
N GLY A 153 -17.90 -5.41 11.43
CA GLY A 153 -18.66 -5.44 10.18
C GLY A 153 -19.08 -6.86 9.78
N GLU A 154 -19.79 -7.00 8.65
CA GLU A 154 -20.13 -8.32 8.07
C GLU A 154 -18.88 -9.16 7.76
N LEU A 155 -17.80 -8.50 7.34
CA LEU A 155 -16.49 -9.10 7.14
C LEU A 155 -15.44 -8.36 7.97
N ALA A 156 -14.52 -9.12 8.57
CA ALA A 156 -13.37 -8.54 9.24
C ALA A 156 -12.44 -7.88 8.23
N VAL A 157 -11.96 -6.68 8.54
CA VAL A 157 -11.02 -5.92 7.71
C VAL A 157 -9.65 -5.93 8.38
N LYS A 158 -8.60 -6.04 7.58
CA LYS A 158 -7.21 -6.09 8.00
C LYS A 158 -6.46 -4.90 7.45
N LEU A 159 -5.53 -4.39 8.25
CA LEU A 159 -4.59 -3.35 7.86
C LEU A 159 -3.19 -3.91 7.99
N TRP A 160 -2.42 -3.84 6.91
CA TRP A 160 -1.00 -4.19 6.87
C TRP A 160 -0.19 -2.98 6.46
N LEU A 161 0.69 -2.54 7.35
CA LEU A 161 1.63 -1.45 7.07
C LEU A 161 3.02 -2.05 6.83
N GLY A 162 3.51 -1.89 5.61
CA GLY A 162 4.86 -2.24 5.21
C GLY A 162 5.74 -1.01 5.01
N ARG A 163 7.05 -1.18 5.21
CA ARG A 163 8.07 -0.17 4.89
C ARG A 163 9.08 -0.75 3.89
N ARG A 164 9.40 -0.01 2.83
CA ARG A 164 10.45 -0.38 1.88
C ARG A 164 11.80 -0.32 2.57
N ARG A 165 12.59 -1.39 2.44
CA ARG A 165 13.95 -1.42 2.97
C ARG A 165 14.76 -0.23 2.42
N SER A 166 15.46 0.48 3.29
CA SER A 166 16.45 1.49 2.90
C SER A 166 17.83 0.87 2.78
N ASP A 167 18.79 1.62 2.24
CA ASP A 167 20.20 1.20 2.21
C ASP A 167 20.77 0.97 3.63
N GLU A 168 20.22 1.65 4.64
CA GLU A 168 20.56 1.44 6.04
C GLU A 168 20.13 0.06 6.56
N ASP A 169 19.02 -0.50 6.05
CA ASP A 169 18.55 -1.86 6.39
C ASP A 169 19.44 -2.97 5.77
N GLN A 170 20.39 -2.61 4.89
CA GLN A 170 21.32 -3.53 4.22
C GLN A 170 22.70 -3.59 4.87
N SER A 171 22.98 -2.74 5.88
CA SER A 171 24.25 -2.82 6.59
C SER A 171 24.32 -4.12 7.38
N PRO A 172 25.31 -5.01 7.13
CA PRO A 172 25.51 -6.15 7.99
C PRO A 172 25.80 -5.61 9.39
N VAL A 173 25.10 -6.13 10.40
CA VAL A 173 25.49 -5.94 11.80
C VAL A 173 26.99 -6.20 11.85
N ALA A 174 27.78 -5.15 12.13
CA ALA A 174 29.22 -5.26 12.17
C ALA A 174 29.54 -6.42 13.12
N GLY A 175 30.03 -7.53 12.55
CA GLY A 175 30.40 -8.69 13.33
C GLY A 175 31.41 -8.25 14.37
N ASP A 176 31.15 -8.58 15.63
CA ASP A 176 32.04 -8.33 16.75
C ASP A 176 33.45 -8.83 16.42
N GLY A 177 34.29 -7.90 16.00
CA GLY A 177 35.62 -8.11 15.45
C GLY A 177 36.66 -7.42 16.31
N GLN A 178 37.01 -8.07 17.42
CA GLN A 178 38.24 -7.97 18.21
C GLN A 178 38.68 -6.60 18.78
N SER A 179 38.90 -6.60 20.10
CA SER A 179 40.17 -6.08 20.64
C SER A 179 40.68 -6.92 21.79
N LYS A 180 41.74 -7.70 21.50
CA LYS A 180 42.77 -8.04 22.48
C LYS A 180 43.45 -6.75 22.97
N ARG A 181 43.66 -6.62 24.29
CA ARG A 181 44.82 -6.02 24.98
C ARG A 181 44.65 -6.33 26.48
N LEU A 182 45.44 -7.26 27.03
CA LEU A 182 46.76 -7.10 27.66
C LEU A 182 46.68 -6.76 29.17
N ALA A 183 47.05 -7.72 30.02
CA ALA A 183 47.66 -7.54 31.35
C ALA A 183 48.33 -8.89 31.68
N ALA A 184 49.66 -8.97 31.63
CA ALA A 184 50.61 -8.61 32.69
C ALA A 184 50.55 -9.60 33.87
#